data_AF-A0A3M6GBX5-F1
#
_entry.id   AF-A0A3M6GBX5-F1
#
_cell.length_a   1.000
_cell.length_b   1.000
_cell.length_c   1.000
_cell.angle_alpha   90.00
_cell.angle_beta   90.00
_cell.angle_gamma   90.00
#
_symmetry.space_group_name_H-M   'P 1'
#
loop_
_entity.id
_entity.type
_entity.pdbx_description
1 polymer ?
#
loop_
_entity_poly.entity_id
_entity_poly.type
_entity_poly.pdbx_seq_one_letter_code
_entity_poly.pdbx_strand_id
1 'polypeptide(L)'
;MISERGVESLNALGIDVDAVRQQRRRLAYACLDWSERAPHIGGALGAALLELMLTRGWVSRHLDSRALKLTAKGVGGMAKVFGV
;
A
#
# COMPACT_ATOMS: atom_id res chain seq x y z
N MET A 1 14.66 0.86 6.32
CA MET A 1 14.95 2.24 5.86
C MET A 1 14.37 2.39 4.46
N ILE A 2 13.74 3.51 4.13
CA ILE A 2 13.30 3.82 2.75
C ILE A 2 14.39 4.69 2.14
N SER A 3 14.86 4.35 0.94
CA SER A 3 15.85 5.16 0.21
C SER A 3 15.26 6.53 -0.19
N GLU A 4 16.11 7.51 -0.46
CA GLU A 4 15.68 8.85 -0.90
C GLU A 4 14.76 8.80 -2.13
N ARG A 5 15.17 8.07 -3.17
CA ARG A 5 14.33 7.82 -4.36
C ARG A 5 12.98 7.18 -4.01
N GLY A 6 12.95 6.30 -3.00
CA GLY A 6 11.72 5.68 -2.52
C GLY A 6 10.81 6.69 -1.83
N VAL A 7 11.38 7.62 -1.04
CA VAL A 7 10.64 8.72 -0.41
C VAL A 7 10.03 9.63 -1.47
N GLU A 8 10.83 10.05 -2.47
CA GLU A 8 10.36 10.87 -3.59
C GLU A 8 9.22 10.21 -4.35
N SER A 9 9.37 8.92 -4.69
CA SER A 9 8.35 8.16 -5.41
C SER A 9 7.06 8.00 -4.61
N LEU A 10 7.15 7.76 -3.30
CA LEU A 10 5.98 7.65 -2.42
C LEU A 10 5.27 9.00 -2.24
N ASN A 11 6.02 10.08 -2.06
CA ASN A 11 5.47 11.43 -1.99
C ASN A 11 4.77 11.82 -3.32
N ALA A 12 5.40 11.54 -4.47
CA ALA A 12 4.79 11.74 -5.79
C ALA A 12 3.55 10.86 -5.99
N LEU A 13 3.54 9.67 -5.39
CA LEU A 13 2.38 8.81 -5.36
C LEU A 13 1.27 9.40 -4.47
N GLY A 14 1.55 10.31 -3.54
CA GLY A 14 0.58 10.92 -2.62
C GLY A 14 0.61 10.37 -1.20
N ILE A 15 1.70 9.69 -0.80
CA ILE A 15 1.93 9.23 0.57
C ILE A 15 2.95 10.16 1.22
N ASP A 16 2.52 10.91 2.24
CA ASP A 16 3.43 11.71 3.07
C ASP A 16 4.27 10.79 3.96
N VAL A 17 5.50 10.54 3.52
CA VAL A 17 6.40 9.61 4.22
C VAL A 17 6.82 10.12 5.59
N ASP A 18 6.93 11.42 5.78
CA ASP A 18 7.34 11.99 7.07
C ASP A 18 6.20 11.89 8.09
N ALA A 19 4.95 12.12 7.67
CA ALA A 19 3.78 11.83 8.51
C ALA A 19 3.69 10.33 8.85
N VAL A 20 3.95 9.43 7.89
CA VAL A 20 3.94 7.97 8.13
C VAL A 20 5.03 7.58 9.15
N ARG A 21 6.22 8.19 9.09
CA ARG A 21 7.33 7.94 10.02
C ARG A 21 7.04 8.38 11.46
N GLN A 22 6.20 9.40 11.65
CA GLN A 22 5.81 9.89 12.97
C GLN A 22 4.79 8.98 13.67
N GLN A 23 4.18 8.02 12.97
CA GLN A 23 3.24 7.09 13.59
C GLN A 23 3.94 6.16 14.58
N ARG A 24 3.25 5.78 15.66
CA ARG A 24 3.77 4.84 16.68
C ARG A 24 4.00 3.41 16.16
N ARG A 25 3.55 3.10 14.94
CA ARG A 25 3.64 1.77 14.34
C ARG A 25 5.00 1.61 13.64
N ARG A 26 5.50 0.37 13.54
CA ARG A 26 6.66 0.07 12.70
C ARG A 26 6.40 0.59 11.27
N LEU A 27 7.37 1.30 10.70
CA LEU A 27 7.25 1.93 9.39
C LEU A 27 6.86 0.91 8.30
N ALA A 28 7.68 -0.12 8.11
CA ALA A 28 7.44 -1.21 7.17
C ALA A 28 8.11 -2.49 7.66
N TYR A 29 7.50 -3.65 7.39
CA TYR A 29 8.08 -4.97 7.62
C TYR A 29 7.43 -6.02 6.71
N ALA A 30 8.12 -7.14 6.49
CA ALA A 30 7.54 -8.29 5.80
C ALA A 30 6.52 -8.98 6.73
N CYS A 31 5.23 -8.78 6.46
CA CYS A 31 4.13 -9.43 7.17
C CYS A 31 3.73 -10.67 6.38
N LEU A 32 3.68 -11.83 7.02
CA LEU A 32 3.27 -13.06 6.34
C LEU A 32 1.75 -13.06 6.14
N ASP A 33 1.31 -13.14 4.89
CA ASP A 33 -0.08 -13.43 4.58
C ASP A 33 -0.32 -14.94 4.75
N TRP A 34 -1.26 -15.33 5.61
CA TRP A 34 -1.55 -16.74 5.89
C TRP A 34 -2.33 -17.43 4.76
N SER A 35 -3.06 -16.65 3.96
CA SER A 35 -3.84 -17.14 2.81
C SER A 35 -2.95 -17.35 1.60
N GLU A 36 -2.17 -16.33 1.22
CA GLU A 36 -1.28 -16.37 0.04
C GLU A 36 0.08 -16.99 0.36
N ARG A 37 0.40 -17.22 1.64
CA ARG A 37 1.70 -17.72 2.15
C ARG A 37 2.90 -16.93 1.62
N ALA A 38 2.69 -15.65 1.34
CA ALA A 38 3.69 -14.74 0.81
C ALA A 38 3.84 -13.51 1.73
N PRO A 39 5.06 -12.97 1.89
CA PRO A 39 5.24 -11.74 2.64
C PRO A 39 4.65 -10.55 1.86
N HIS A 40 3.90 -9.70 2.57
CA HIS A 40 3.42 -8.41 2.09
C HIS A 40 3.95 -7.27 2.97
N ILE A 41 3.80 -6.03 2.51
CA ILE A 41 4.22 -4.86 3.29
C ILE A 41 3.22 -4.64 4.43
N GLY A 42 3.65 -4.93 5.66
CA GLY A 42 2.97 -4.54 6.89
C GLY A 42 3.50 -3.22 7.44
N GLY A 43 2.83 -2.68 8.46
CA GLY A 43 3.23 -1.45 9.14
C GLY A 43 2.50 -0.19 8.67
N ALA A 44 2.99 0.96 9.12
CA ALA A 44 2.39 2.27 8.80
C ALA A 44 2.35 2.53 7.29
N LEU A 45 3.43 2.17 6.57
CA LEU A 45 3.51 2.31 5.11
C LEU A 45 2.49 1.41 4.38
N GLY A 46 2.32 0.16 4.81
CA GLY A 46 1.34 -0.76 4.24
C GLY A 46 -0.09 -0.23 4.40
N ALA A 47 -0.39 0.35 5.57
CA ALA A 47 -1.69 1.00 5.82
C ALA A 47 -1.91 2.22 4.91
N ALA A 48 -0.90 3.08 4.77
CA ALA A 48 -0.97 4.26 3.90
C ALA A 48 -1.15 3.88 2.41
N LEU A 49 -0.47 2.83 1.94
CA LEU A 49 -0.67 2.29 0.59
C LEU A 49 -2.10 1.80 0.38
N LEU A 50 -2.65 1.05 1.34
CA LEU A 50 -4.03 0.57 1.25
C LEU A 50 -5.02 1.73 1.20
N GLU A 51 -4.87 2.72 2.09
CA GLU A 51 -5.72 3.91 2.11
C GLU A 51 -5.68 4.66 0.78
N LEU A 52 -4.48 4.87 0.23
CA LEU A 52 -4.31 5.47 -1.08
C LEU A 52 -5.01 4.68 -2.19
N MET A 53 -4.86 3.36 -2.21
CA MET A 53 -5.48 2.50 -3.22
C MET A 53 -7.02 2.53 -3.11
N LEU A 54 -7.57 2.61 -1.90
CA LEU A 54 -9.00 2.76 -1.67
C LEU A 54 -9.50 4.13 -2.13
N THR A 55 -8.82 5.21 -1.73
CA THR A 55 -9.17 6.60 -2.10
C THR A 55 -9.10 6.82 -3.62
N ARG A 56 -8.14 6.19 -4.31
CA ARG A 56 -8.07 6.22 -5.77
C ARG A 56 -9.08 5.32 -6.47
N GLY A 57 -9.78 4.46 -5.73
CA GLY A 57 -10.68 3.45 -6.26
C GLY A 57 -9.95 2.37 -7.05
N TRP A 58 -8.69 2.07 -6.71
CA TRP A 58 -7.94 0.96 -7.30
C TRP A 58 -8.40 -0.38 -6.75
N VAL A 59 -8.66 -0.42 -5.44
CA VAL A 59 -9.23 -1.57 -4.77
C VAL A 59 -10.51 -1.17 -4.06
N SER A 60 -11.36 -2.16 -3.78
CA SER A 60 -12.57 -2.03 -2.97
C SER A 60 -12.59 -3.12 -1.90
N ARG A 61 -13.21 -2.85 -0.75
CA ARG A 61 -13.34 -3.83 0.33
C ARG A 61 -14.52 -4.75 0.07
N HIS A 62 -14.36 -6.03 0.35
CA HIS A 62 -15.50 -6.91 0.55
C HIS A 62 -16.19 -6.57 1.89
N LEU A 63 -17.52 -6.62 1.93
CA LEU A 63 -18.30 -6.28 3.14
C LEU A 63 -18.12 -7.32 4.25
N ASP A 64 -18.00 -8.59 3.87
CA ASP A 64 -18.02 -9.72 4.80
C ASP A 64 -16.62 -10.32 5.07
N SER A 65 -15.56 -9.71 4.54
CA SER A 65 -14.21 -10.24 4.71
C SER A 65 -13.12 -9.16 4.63
N ARG A 66 -11.89 -9.56 4.94
CA ARG A 66 -10.69 -8.70 4.80
C ARG A 66 -10.16 -8.67 3.36
N ALA A 67 -10.80 -9.39 2.43
CA ALA A 67 -10.37 -9.42 1.04
C ALA A 67 -10.61 -8.07 0.36
N LEU A 68 -9.74 -7.77 -0.61
CA LEU A 68 -9.86 -6.61 -1.47
C LEU A 68 -10.12 -7.06 -2.89
N LYS A 69 -11.05 -6.39 -3.57
CA LYS A 69 -11.31 -6.59 -4.99
C LYS A 69 -10.56 -5.54 -5.79
N LEU A 70 -9.67 -5.99 -6.67
CA LEU A 70 -9.03 -5.14 -7.66
C LEU A 70 -10.07 -4.67 -8.69
N THR A 71 -10.10 -3.36 -8.96
CA THR A 71 -11.00 -2.75 -9.94
C THR A 71 -10.33 -2.64 -11.31
N ALA A 72 -11.12 -2.43 -12.37
CA ALA A 72 -10.56 -2.17 -13.71
C ALA A 72 -9.63 -0.94 -13.73
N LYS A 73 -9.97 0.12 -12.98
CA LYS A 73 -9.10 1.30 -12.80
C LYS A 73 -7.81 0.93 -12.06
N GLY A 74 -7.92 0.07 -11.06
CA GLY A 74 -6.80 -0.44 -10.29
C GLY A 74 -5.78 -1.19 -11.13
N VAL A 75 -6.23 -2.05 -12.05
CA VAL A 75 -5.33 -2.78 -12.97
C VAL A 75 -4.39 -1.82 -13.69
N GLY A 76 -4.94 -0.78 -14.35
CA GLY A 76 -4.12 0.20 -15.06
C GLY A 76 -3.25 1.07 -14.13
N GLY A 77 -3.78 1.44 -12.96
CA GLY A 77 -3.04 2.22 -11.98
C GLY A 77 -1.85 1.47 -11.39
N MET A 78 -2.04 0.19 -11.05
CA MET A 78 -1.01 -0.67 -10.50
C MET A 78 0.07 -1.00 -11.53
N ALA A 79 -0.31 -1.31 -12.77
CA ALA A 79 0.65 -1.51 -13.85
C ALA A 79 1.52 -0.28 -14.08
N LYS A 80 0.92 0.91 -14.08
CA LYS A 80 1.66 2.17 -14.30
C LYS A 80 2.64 2.50 -13.17
N VAL A 81 2.25 2.27 -11.92
CA VAL A 81 3.04 2.70 -10.74
C VAL A 81 4.01 1.62 -10.27
N PHE A 82 3.59 0.36 -10.31
CA PHE A 82 4.34 -0.76 -9.75
C PHE A 82 4.82 -1.76 -10.81
N GLY A 83 4.38 -1.65 -12.06
CA GLY A 83 4.79 -2.58 -13.13
C GLY A 83 4.19 -3.97 -13.01
N VAL A 84 3.05 -4.11 -12.31
CA VAL A 84 2.35 -5.38 -12.07
C VAL A 84 1.06 -5.53 -12.87
#